data_AF-U4U0H7-F1
#
_entry.id   AF-U4U0H7-F1
#
_cell.length_a   1.000
_cell.length_b   1.000
_cell.length_c   1.000
_cell.angle_alpha   90.00
_cell.angle_beta   90.00
_cell.angle_gamma   90.00
#
_symmetry.space_group_name_H-M   'P 1'
#
loop_
_entity.id
_entity.type
_entity.pdbx_description
1 polymer ?
#
loop_
_entity_poly.entity_id
_entity_poly.type
_entity_poly.pdbx_seq_one_letter_code
_entity_poly.pdbx_strand_id
1 'polypeptide(L)'
;MSKEYKYYCTNCGGKVEGLFKKYSETVLKLTECKCCNEIADKYVEYDIVIIIIDLILLNTKAYRHILLNTDFKHFWKLSVVLILLESYCIWALSCGVNTPCKPINKTEPKLHDFDMNTEDLKFYVICLNTTLTHILKSASSLYLTIQLNSILHESLELQ
;
A
#
# COMPACT_ATOMS: atom_id res chain seq x y z
N MET A 1 2.60 -37.56 1.20
CA MET A 1 2.56 -36.35 2.05
C MET A 1 2.76 -35.13 1.17
N SER A 2 1.66 -34.51 0.72
CA SER A 2 1.68 -33.23 0.03
C SER A 2 2.07 -32.14 1.04
N LYS A 3 3.27 -31.57 0.93
CA LYS A 3 3.65 -30.40 1.74
C LYS A 3 2.73 -29.24 1.35
N GLU A 4 1.99 -28.70 2.31
CA GLU A 4 1.25 -27.46 2.11
C GLU A 4 2.23 -26.29 2.13
N TYR A 5 2.36 -25.61 1.00
CA TYR A 5 3.16 -24.40 0.88
C TYR A 5 2.26 -23.20 1.18
N LYS A 6 2.40 -22.61 2.36
CA LYS A 6 1.61 -21.44 2.79
C LYS A 6 2.23 -20.11 2.34
N TYR A 7 3.52 -20.09 2.01
CA TYR A 7 4.26 -18.85 1.77
C TYR A 7 4.94 -18.79 0.40
N TYR A 8 5.24 -17.59 -0.06
CA TYR A 8 5.83 -17.31 -1.36
C TYR A 8 7.11 -16.47 -1.22
N CYS A 9 8.08 -16.69 -2.13
CA CYS A 9 9.29 -15.90 -2.18
C CYS A 9 9.01 -14.50 -2.76
N THR A 10 9.46 -13.46 -2.07
CA THR A 10 9.32 -12.06 -2.51
C THR A 10 10.11 -11.76 -3.79
N ASN A 11 11.26 -12.42 -4.01
CA ASN A 11 12.11 -12.20 -5.19
C ASN A 11 11.58 -12.88 -6.46
N CYS A 12 11.32 -14.19 -6.41
CA CYS A 12 10.94 -14.97 -7.60
C CYS A 12 9.48 -15.42 -7.64
N GLY A 13 8.71 -15.28 -6.56
CA GLY A 13 7.34 -15.79 -6.47
C GLY A 13 7.23 -17.30 -6.29
N GLY A 14 8.34 -18.02 -6.13
CA GLY A 14 8.35 -19.46 -5.88
C GLY A 14 7.72 -19.84 -4.54
N LYS A 15 7.14 -21.04 -4.46
CA LYS A 15 6.53 -21.58 -3.23
C LYS A 15 7.61 -21.93 -2.20
N VAL A 16 7.39 -21.56 -0.94
CA VAL A 16 8.33 -21.78 0.16
C VAL A 16 7.61 -22.46 1.33
N GLU A 17 8.27 -23.45 1.95
CA GLU A 17 7.71 -24.25 3.05
C GLU A 17 7.54 -23.42 4.35
N GLY A 18 8.41 -22.43 4.56
CA GLY A 18 8.36 -21.51 5.70
C GLY A 18 9.38 -20.39 5.55
N LEU A 19 9.02 -19.18 5.99
CA LEU A 19 9.86 -17.98 5.82
C LEU A 19 11.06 -17.94 6.76
N PHE A 20 10.92 -18.52 7.94
CA PHE A 20 11.97 -18.57 8.95
C PHE A 20 11.96 -19.91 9.68
N LYS A 21 13.13 -20.28 10.20
CA LYS A 21 13.31 -21.38 11.14
C LYS A 21 13.81 -20.82 12.46
N LYS A 22 13.10 -21.14 13.54
CA LYS A 22 13.53 -20.78 14.89
C LYS A 22 14.48 -21.87 15.40
N TYR A 23 15.73 -21.52 15.64
CA TYR A 23 16.76 -22.44 16.17
C TYR A 23 16.85 -22.36 17.69
N SER A 24 16.60 -21.18 18.28
CA SER A 24 16.55 -20.94 19.72
C SER A 24 15.57 -19.81 20.02
N GLU A 25 15.30 -19.52 21.30
CA GLU A 25 14.43 -18.41 21.71
C GLU A 25 14.86 -17.06 21.12
N THR A 26 16.16 -16.87 20.93
CA THR A 26 16.79 -15.62 20.46
C THR A 26 17.34 -15.69 19.03
N VAL A 27 17.38 -16.88 18.41
CA VAL A 27 18.01 -17.06 17.09
C VAL A 27 16.99 -17.53 16.07
N LEU A 28 16.63 -16.60 15.20
CA LEU A 28 15.84 -16.81 14.00
C LEU A 28 16.78 -16.91 12.80
N LYS A 29 16.57 -17.89 11.91
CA LYS A 29 17.27 -17.94 10.62
C LYS A 29 16.26 -17.88 9.49
N LEU A 30 16.43 -16.92 8.60
CA LEU A 30 15.64 -16.79 7.39
C LEU A 30 15.87 -17.98 6.45
N THR A 31 14.80 -18.42 5.80
CA THR A 31 14.87 -19.51 4.83
C THR A 31 15.28 -18.98 3.46
N GLU A 32 16.22 -19.65 2.80
CA GLU A 32 16.60 -19.37 1.43
C GLU A 32 15.65 -20.08 0.45
N CYS A 33 15.30 -19.40 -0.64
CA CYS A 33 14.45 -19.95 -1.68
C CYS A 33 15.24 -20.93 -2.56
N LYS A 34 14.75 -22.15 -2.74
CA LYS A 34 15.38 -23.17 -3.60
C LYS A 34 15.40 -22.81 -5.10
N CYS A 35 14.57 -21.86 -5.53
CA CYS A 35 14.46 -21.46 -6.94
C CYS A 35 15.49 -20.38 -7.31
N CYS A 36 15.68 -19.37 -6.46
CA CYS A 36 16.57 -18.24 -6.74
C CYS A 36 17.81 -18.18 -5.84
N ASN A 37 17.94 -19.08 -4.85
CA ASN A 37 19.01 -19.11 -3.84
C ASN A 37 19.19 -17.80 -3.04
N GLU A 38 18.22 -16.90 -3.10
CA GLU A 38 18.17 -15.72 -2.26
C GLU A 38 17.27 -15.96 -1.04
N ILE A 39 17.42 -15.14 0.00
CA ILE A 39 16.52 -15.09 1.15
C ILE A 39 15.08 -14.96 0.65
N ALA A 40 14.20 -15.88 1.07
CA ALA A 40 12.84 -15.96 0.56
C ALA A 40 12.02 -14.69 0.86
N ASP A 41 12.15 -14.17 2.08
CA ASP A 41 11.48 -12.95 2.52
C ASP A 41 12.27 -12.28 3.65
N LYS A 42 12.97 -11.19 3.32
CA LYS A 42 13.72 -10.39 4.29
C LYS A 42 12.84 -9.45 5.12
N TYR A 43 11.61 -9.18 4.67
CA TYR A 43 10.75 -8.17 5.28
C TYR A 43 10.11 -8.67 6.58
N VAL A 44 10.17 -9.97 6.86
CA VAL A 44 9.66 -10.54 8.12
C VAL A 44 10.42 -10.05 9.36
N GLU A 45 11.68 -9.61 9.20
CA GLU A 45 12.48 -9.02 10.28
C GLU A 45 12.36 -7.50 10.35
N TYR A 46 11.80 -6.87 9.31
CA TYR A 46 11.73 -5.42 9.23
C TYR A 46 10.49 -4.88 9.95
N ASP A 47 10.64 -3.70 10.53
CA ASP A 47 9.51 -2.96 11.06
C ASP A 47 8.59 -2.50 9.92
N ILE A 48 7.29 -2.40 10.21
CA ILE A 48 6.25 -2.02 9.25
C ILE A 48 6.53 -0.67 8.59
N VAL A 49 7.22 0.25 9.29
CA VAL A 49 7.60 1.56 8.74
C VAL A 49 8.51 1.42 7.53
N ILE A 50 9.49 0.51 7.58
CA ILE A 50 10.42 0.27 6.47
C ILE A 50 9.69 -0.37 5.30
N ILE A 51 8.79 -1.32 5.58
CA ILE A 51 7.95 -1.97 4.57
C ILE A 51 7.07 -0.93 3.87
N ILE A 52 6.49 0.02 4.61
CA ILE A 52 5.69 1.13 4.07
C ILE A 52 6.52 2.02 3.14
N ILE A 53 7.75 2.37 3.51
CA ILE A 53 8.63 3.18 2.66
C ILE A 53 8.90 2.47 1.34
N ASP A 54 9.25 1.18 1.38
CA ASP A 54 9.47 0.39 0.16
C ASP A 54 8.19 0.24 -0.68
N LEU A 55 7.01 0.22 -0.04
CA LEU A 55 5.72 0.22 -0.72
C LEU A 55 5.46 1.54 -1.45
N ILE A 56 5.78 2.68 -0.81
CA ILE A 56 5.69 4.02 -1.41
C ILE A 56 6.66 4.14 -2.60
N LEU A 57 7.81 3.48 -2.55
CA LEU A 57 8.78 3.40 -3.66
C LEU A 57 8.38 2.41 -4.77
N LEU A 58 7.16 1.88 -4.71
CA LEU A 58 6.62 0.84 -5.59
C LEU A 58 7.52 -0.40 -5.73
N ASN A 59 8.22 -0.79 -4.66
CA ASN A 59 9.10 -1.95 -4.70
C ASN A 59 8.28 -3.25 -4.79
N THR A 60 8.46 -4.00 -5.89
CA THR A 60 7.75 -5.27 -6.14
C THR A 60 7.95 -6.30 -5.04
N LYS A 61 9.09 -6.29 -4.34
CA LYS A 61 9.37 -7.23 -3.25
C LYS A 61 8.50 -6.96 -2.02
N ALA A 62 8.33 -5.68 -1.65
CA ALA A 62 7.47 -5.27 -0.55
C ALA A 62 6.00 -5.54 -0.86
N TYR A 63 5.54 -5.27 -2.09
CA TYR A 63 4.17 -5.63 -2.50
C TYR A 63 3.88 -7.13 -2.36
N ARG A 64 4.81 -8.00 -2.77
CA ARG A 64 4.63 -9.46 -2.63
C ARG A 64 4.62 -9.90 -1.17
N HIS A 65 5.45 -9.30 -0.32
CA HIS A 65 5.42 -9.56 1.12
C HIS A 65 4.05 -9.25 1.71
N ILE A 66 3.53 -8.04 1.45
CA ILE A 66 2.20 -7.59 1.89
C ILE A 66 1.12 -8.54 1.36
N LEU A 67 1.07 -8.78 0.04
CA LEU A 67 -0.04 -9.51 -0.57
C LEU A 67 -0.07 -11.01 -0.28
N LEU A 68 1.10 -11.65 -0.14
CA LEU A 68 1.20 -13.12 -0.16
C LEU A 68 1.70 -13.74 1.15
N ASN A 69 2.43 -13.00 1.98
CA ASN A 69 3.07 -13.55 3.18
C ASN A 69 2.55 -12.96 4.50
N THR A 70 1.79 -11.86 4.47
CA THR A 70 1.40 -11.14 5.67
C THR A 70 -0.11 -11.09 5.85
N ASP A 71 -0.57 -11.61 6.98
CA ASP A 71 -1.96 -11.47 7.44
C ASP A 71 -2.11 -10.12 8.17
N PHE A 72 -2.50 -9.05 7.46
CA PHE A 72 -2.69 -7.73 8.06
C PHE A 72 -3.83 -7.74 9.08
N LYS A 73 -3.50 -7.67 10.37
CA LYS A 73 -4.52 -7.42 11.41
C LYS A 73 -4.94 -5.95 11.48
N HIS A 74 -4.13 -5.04 10.94
CA HIS A 74 -4.35 -3.59 11.00
C HIS A 74 -4.52 -2.97 9.61
N PHE A 75 -5.51 -3.46 8.85
CA PHE A 75 -5.84 -2.94 7.50
C PHE A 75 -6.03 -1.43 7.46
N TRP A 76 -6.54 -0.82 8.54
CA TRP A 76 -6.75 0.63 8.60
C TRP A 76 -5.45 1.43 8.45
N LYS A 77 -4.32 0.97 9.01
CA LYS A 77 -3.01 1.63 8.88
C LYS A 77 -2.52 1.61 7.44
N LEU A 78 -2.68 0.46 6.77
CA LEU A 78 -2.34 0.29 5.35
C LEU A 78 -3.24 1.18 4.48
N SER A 79 -4.53 1.29 4.82
CA SER A 79 -5.46 2.19 4.13
C SER A 79 -5.00 3.65 4.18
N VAL A 80 -4.54 4.14 5.35
CA VAL A 80 -4.01 5.51 5.49
C VAL A 80 -2.79 5.73 4.59
N VAL A 81 -1.86 4.77 4.55
CA VAL A 81 -0.66 4.84 3.70
C VAL A 81 -1.02 4.85 2.21
N LEU A 82 -1.96 3.99 1.79
CA LEU A 82 -2.41 3.95 0.40
C LEU A 82 -3.10 5.26 -0.02
N ILE A 83 -3.89 5.87 0.86
CA ILE A 83 -4.51 7.17 0.59
C ILE A 83 -3.44 8.26 0.44
N LEU A 84 -2.44 8.29 1.31
CA LEU A 84 -1.32 9.23 1.18
C LEU A 84 -0.60 9.05 -0.16
N LEU A 85 -0.38 7.82 -0.60
CA LEU A 85 0.23 7.51 -1.89
C LEU A 85 -0.66 7.95 -3.07
N GLU A 86 -1.97 7.71 -3.01
CA GLU A 86 -2.92 8.15 -4.03
C GLU A 86 -2.95 9.67 -4.16
N SER A 87 -2.99 10.39 -3.04
CA SER A 87 -2.93 11.85 -3.00
C SER A 87 -1.61 12.39 -3.56
N TYR A 88 -0.48 11.72 -3.27
CA TYR A 88 0.81 12.05 -3.86
C TYR A 88 0.82 11.86 -5.37
N CYS A 89 0.28 10.75 -5.87
CA CYS A 89 0.15 10.50 -7.31
C CYS A 89 -0.72 11.55 -8.00
N ILE A 90 -1.87 11.92 -7.41
CA ILE A 90 -2.77 12.96 -7.94
C ILE A 90 -2.05 14.31 -7.98
N TRP A 91 -1.33 14.68 -6.92
CA TRP A 91 -0.56 15.92 -6.87
C TRP A 91 0.55 15.93 -7.92
N ALA A 92 1.36 14.86 -8.00
CA ALA A 92 2.44 14.72 -8.99
C ALA A 92 1.92 14.80 -10.44
N LEU A 93 0.76 14.19 -10.73
CA LEU A 93 0.09 14.30 -12.02
C LEU A 93 -0.42 15.72 -12.29
N SER A 94 -0.98 16.40 -11.28
CA SER A 94 -1.48 17.77 -11.42
C SER A 94 -0.35 18.78 -11.66
N CYS A 95 0.82 18.56 -11.06
CA CYS A 95 2.04 19.33 -11.36
C CYS A 95 2.49 19.14 -12.82
N GLY A 96 2.29 17.96 -13.41
CA GLY A 96 2.61 17.68 -14.81
C GLY A 96 1.65 18.33 -15.83
N VAL A 97 0.39 18.60 -15.45
CA VAL A 97 -0.67 19.10 -16.35
C VAL A 97 -0.68 20.63 -16.46
N ASN A 98 -0.14 21.37 -15.48
CA ASN A 98 -0.21 22.83 -15.45
C ASN A 98 1.01 23.56 -16.06
N THR A 99 1.93 22.85 -16.71
CA THR A 99 3.00 23.47 -17.50
C THR A 99 2.61 23.52 -18.98
N PRO A 100 2.11 24.64 -19.53
CA PRO A 100 2.39 24.92 -20.92
C PRO A 100 3.92 25.00 -21.01
N CYS A 101 4.54 24.11 -21.79
CA CYS A 101 5.96 24.21 -22.13
C CYS A 101 6.17 25.60 -22.78
N LYS A 102 6.52 26.61 -21.98
CA LYS A 102 6.99 27.88 -22.51
C LYS A 102 8.40 27.64 -23.05
N PRO A 103 8.70 28.05 -24.30
CA PRO A 103 10.04 27.90 -24.85
C PRO A 103 11.06 28.58 -23.93
N ILE A 104 12.13 27.85 -23.66
CA ILE A 104 13.24 28.24 -22.78
C ILE A 104 13.92 29.47 -23.39
N ASN A 105 13.56 30.66 -22.91
CA ASN A 105 14.40 31.85 -23.06
C ASN A 105 15.24 31.95 -21.81
N LYS A 106 16.56 31.77 -22.00
CA LYS A 106 17.59 31.83 -20.97
C LYS A 106 17.47 33.12 -20.16
N THR A 107 16.94 33.02 -18.96
CA THR A 107 17.27 33.94 -17.86
C THR A 107 17.26 33.10 -16.60
N GLU A 108 18.36 33.18 -15.88
CA GLU A 108 18.74 32.36 -14.74
C GLU A 108 17.58 32.20 -13.73
N PRO A 109 17.28 30.98 -13.24
CA PRO A 109 16.21 30.79 -12.28
C PRO A 109 16.62 31.43 -10.94
N LYS A 110 15.91 32.48 -10.55
CA LYS A 110 16.06 33.08 -9.22
C LYS A 110 15.53 32.10 -8.17
N LEU A 111 16.41 31.73 -7.25
CA LEU A 111 16.27 30.74 -6.18
C LEU A 111 15.26 31.10 -5.06
N HIS A 112 14.36 32.08 -5.25
CA HIS A 112 13.53 32.61 -4.15
C HIS A 112 12.01 32.39 -4.30
N ASP A 113 11.52 31.78 -5.38
CA ASP A 113 10.07 31.52 -5.56
C ASP A 113 9.72 30.02 -5.55
N PHE A 114 10.40 29.23 -4.71
CA PHE A 114 9.90 27.90 -4.33
C PHE A 114 9.05 28.06 -3.07
N ASP A 115 7.79 28.42 -3.28
CA ASP A 115 6.81 28.66 -2.22
C ASP A 115 6.35 27.32 -1.61
N MET A 116 7.24 26.76 -0.78
CA MET A 116 7.15 25.46 -0.12
C MET A 116 5.81 25.28 0.62
N ASN A 117 5.29 26.35 1.23
CA ASN A 117 4.03 26.30 1.97
C ASN A 117 2.78 26.12 1.10
N THR A 118 2.79 26.63 -0.13
CA THR A 118 1.58 26.72 -0.97
C THR A 118 1.36 25.44 -1.76
N GLU A 119 2.44 24.77 -2.17
CA GLU A 119 2.39 23.45 -2.80
C GLU A 119 2.13 22.33 -1.78
N ASP A 120 2.73 22.40 -0.59
CA ASP A 120 2.46 21.46 0.50
C ASP A 120 1.00 21.58 0.99
N LEU A 121 0.46 22.81 1.11
CA LEU A 121 -0.94 23.03 1.48
C LEU A 121 -1.92 22.41 0.46
N LYS A 122 -1.63 22.52 -0.84
CA LYS A 122 -2.42 21.86 -1.90
C LYS A 122 -2.39 20.34 -1.74
N PHE A 123 -1.23 19.76 -1.43
CA PHE A 123 -1.11 18.33 -1.16
C PHE A 123 -1.97 17.90 0.03
N TYR A 124 -1.94 18.62 1.16
CA TYR A 124 -2.77 18.31 2.32
C TYR A 124 -4.27 18.44 2.03
N VAL A 125 -4.69 19.45 1.27
CA VAL A 125 -6.10 19.62 0.85
C VAL A 125 -6.55 18.47 -0.06
N ILE A 126 -5.71 18.04 -1.00
CA ILE A 126 -5.98 16.86 -1.85
C ILE A 126 -6.10 15.60 -0.98
N CYS A 127 -5.21 15.42 0.01
CA CYS A 127 -5.27 14.30 0.94
C CYS A 127 -6.58 14.27 1.76
N LEU A 128 -7.03 15.42 2.25
CA LEU A 128 -8.30 15.53 2.97
C LEU A 128 -9.51 15.24 2.06
N ASN A 129 -9.50 15.74 0.83
CA ASN A 129 -10.59 15.47 -0.11
C ASN A 129 -10.62 13.99 -0.52
N THR A 130 -9.48 13.37 -0.82
CA THR A 130 -9.41 11.94 -1.16
C THR A 130 -9.86 11.07 0.01
N THR A 131 -9.39 11.33 1.24
CA THR A 131 -9.85 10.59 2.43
C THR A 131 -11.36 10.75 2.63
N LEU A 132 -11.90 11.97 2.51
CA LEU A 132 -13.34 12.23 2.62
C LEU A 132 -14.15 11.46 1.55
N THR A 133 -13.71 11.45 0.28
CA THR A 133 -14.41 10.70 -0.77
C THR A 133 -14.44 9.19 -0.52
N HIS A 134 -13.36 8.60 -0.02
CA HIS A 134 -13.31 7.18 0.33
C HIS A 134 -14.19 6.86 1.54
N ILE A 135 -14.21 7.72 2.56
CA ILE A 135 -15.11 7.58 3.71
C ILE A 135 -16.57 7.62 3.25
N LEU A 136 -16.95 8.60 2.43
CA LEU A 136 -18.32 8.73 1.92
C LEU A 136 -18.75 7.51 1.08
N LYS A 137 -17.88 7.02 0.18
CA LYS A 137 -18.16 5.82 -0.63
C LYS A 137 -18.31 4.57 0.24
N SER A 138 -17.44 4.39 1.22
CA SER A 138 -17.49 3.23 2.13
C SER A 138 -18.76 3.26 3.00
N ALA A 139 -19.16 4.43 3.51
CA ALA A 139 -20.40 4.62 4.26
C ALA A 139 -21.65 4.35 3.41
N SER A 140 -21.70 4.84 2.17
CA SER A 140 -22.82 4.53 1.25
C SER A 140 -22.92 3.05 0.94
N SER A 141 -21.79 2.37 0.75
CA SER A 141 -21.75 0.93 0.52
C SER A 141 -22.30 0.16 1.72
N LEU A 142 -21.86 0.51 2.94
CA LEU A 142 -22.32 -0.13 4.17
C LEU A 142 -23.82 0.09 4.40
N TYR A 143 -24.31 1.31 4.16
CA TYR A 143 -25.73 1.63 4.24
C TYR A 143 -26.56 0.77 3.28
N LEU A 144 -26.13 0.65 2.02
CA LEU A 144 -26.79 -0.22 1.04
C LEU A 144 -26.75 -1.69 1.46
N THR A 145 -25.64 -2.18 2.01
CA THR A 145 -25.55 -3.56 2.51
C THR A 145 -26.52 -3.80 3.67
N ILE A 146 -26.64 -2.86 4.60
CA ILE A 146 -27.60 -2.96 5.71
C ILE A 146 -29.03 -2.96 5.19
N GLN A 147 -29.37 -2.04 4.28
CA GLN A 147 -30.70 -1.96 3.67
C GLN A 147 -31.06 -3.21 2.86
N LEU A 148 -30.11 -3.74 2.07
CA LEU A 148 -30.30 -5.00 1.35
C LEU A 148 -30.50 -6.17 2.31
N ASN A 149 -29.73 -6.23 3.40
CA ASN A 149 -29.85 -7.29 4.39
C ASN A 149 -31.18 -7.23 5.16
N SER A 150 -31.70 -6.04 5.47
CA SER A 150 -33.03 -5.90 6.07
C SER A 150 -34.15 -6.32 5.13
N ILE A 151 -34.07 -5.95 3.84
CA ILE A 151 -35.04 -6.38 2.82
C ILE A 151 -35.01 -7.90 2.65
N LEU A 152 -33.81 -8.49 2.62
CA LEU A 152 -33.64 -9.94 2.49
C LEU A 152 -34.25 -10.70 3.68
N HIS A 153 -34.04 -10.20 4.91
CA HIS A 153 -34.62 -10.79 6.12
C HIS A 153 -36.15 -10.75 6.09
N GLU A 154 -36.75 -9.64 5.68
CA GLU A 154 -38.21 -9.50 5.57
C GLU A 154 -38.81 -10.42 4.48
N SER A 155 -38.09 -10.63 3.37
CA SER A 155 -38.50 -11.57 2.33
C SER A 155 -38.43 -13.05 2.75
N LEU A 156 -37.57 -13.39 3.72
CA LEU A 156 -37.38 -14.75 4.25
C LEU A 156 -38.44 -15.12 5.29
N GLU A 157 -39.02 -14.15 6.01
CA GLU A 157 -40.12 -14.39 6.95
C GLU A 157 -41.49 -14.54 6.28
N LEU A 158 -41.61 -14.16 5.00
CA LEU A 158 -42.84 -14.25 4.20
C LEU A 158 -42.97 -15.54 3.37
N GLN A 159 -41.98 -16.45 3.43
CA GLN A 159 -42.02 -17.80 2.83
C GLN A 159 -42.19 -18.89 3.88
#